data_AF-A0A5S5C8Q8-F1
#
_entry.id   AF-A0A5S5C8Q8-F1
#
_cell.length_a   1.000
_cell.length_b   1.000
_cell.length_c   1.000
_cell.angle_alpha   90.00
_cell.angle_beta   90.00
_cell.angle_gamma   90.00
#
_symmetry.space_group_name_H-M   'P 1'
#
loop_
_entity.id
_entity.type
_entity.pdbx_description
1 polymer ?
#
loop_
_entity_poly.entity_id
_entity_poly.type
_entity_poly.pdbx_seq_one_letter_code
_entity_poly.pdbx_strand_id
1 'polypeptide(L)'
;MVIFMIVVGPIYWKLRNGTEFILDEQLLWIFIGVIAVMNIPSILIYLNYYLQNRKTKFTLDTELKRISITHNGITKQYGNDEIEKSTYHLAIYYKNAIDRAGRMPMMISDFGYWDLQFKNGDRYYMTNILHNFIHDTPKVYNTKYRFRFFPFIIKADPKEALKLKEQREKTQTEKFVKQFKNKTDTQLNEILKNERKYQREAVEAARILLGKKNVG
;
A
#
# COMPACT_ATOMS: atom_id res chain seq x y z
N MET A 1 23.68 -12.68 4.04
CA MET A 1 23.41 -12.17 5.41
C MET A 1 23.48 -13.30 6.44
N VAL A 2 22.69 -14.38 6.29
CA VAL A 2 22.69 -15.53 7.22
C VAL A 2 24.05 -16.25 7.28
N ILE A 3 24.65 -16.58 6.13
CA ILE A 3 26.01 -17.16 6.06
C ILE A 3 27.04 -16.22 6.70
N PHE A 4 26.90 -14.91 6.51
CA PHE A 4 27.81 -13.94 7.10
C PHE A 4 27.65 -13.88 8.63
N MET A 5 26.43 -13.93 9.16
CA MET A 5 26.19 -13.96 10.61
C MET A 5 26.52 -15.29 11.27
N ILE A 6 26.38 -16.42 10.57
CA ILE A 6 26.62 -17.77 11.12
C ILE A 6 28.07 -18.23 10.93
N VAL A 7 28.78 -17.73 9.91
CA VAL A 7 30.16 -18.14 9.62
C VAL A 7 31.13 -16.99 9.90
N VAL A 8 30.91 -15.81 9.31
CA VAL A 8 31.85 -14.68 9.44
C VAL A 8 31.76 -14.01 10.81
N GLY A 9 30.55 -13.89 11.38
CA GLY A 9 30.31 -13.32 12.71
C GLY A 9 31.08 -14.06 13.82
N PRO A 10 30.98 -15.40 13.92
CA PRO A 10 31.74 -16.20 14.88
C PRO A 10 33.26 -16.08 14.70
N ILE A 11 33.73 -16.08 13.45
CA ILE A 11 35.16 -15.91 13.14
C ILE A 11 35.65 -14.53 13.61
N TYR A 12 34.89 -13.46 13.31
CA TYR A 12 35.21 -12.10 13.75
C TYR A 12 35.19 -11.97 15.28
N TRP A 13 34.19 -12.56 15.95
CA TRP A 13 34.10 -12.57 17.41
C TRP A 13 35.29 -13.29 18.05
N LYS A 14 35.66 -14.46 17.53
CA LYS A 14 36.82 -15.23 18.00
C LYS A 14 38.13 -14.45 17.80
N LEU A 15 38.29 -13.79 16.66
CA LEU A 15 39.46 -12.93 16.38
C LEU A 15 39.56 -11.72 17.31
N ARG A 16 38.43 -11.11 17.69
CA ARG A 16 38.41 -9.88 18.49
C ARG A 16 38.44 -10.14 20.00
N ASN A 17 37.74 -11.18 20.46
CA ASN A 17 37.49 -11.42 21.88
C ASN A 17 38.22 -12.67 22.43
N GLY A 18 38.86 -13.47 21.56
CA GLY A 18 39.64 -14.65 21.94
C GLY A 18 38.81 -15.86 22.39
N THR A 19 37.49 -15.73 22.46
CA THR A 19 36.56 -16.77 22.90
C THR A 19 35.73 -17.31 21.75
N GLU A 20 35.31 -18.57 21.86
CA GLU A 20 34.38 -19.14 20.87
C GLU A 20 33.03 -18.45 20.96
N PHE A 21 32.47 -18.12 19.81
CA PHE A 21 31.12 -17.59 19.73
C PHE A 21 30.14 -18.75 19.87
N ILE A 22 29.41 -18.77 20.98
CA ILE A 22 28.37 -19.76 21.23
C ILE A 22 27.04 -19.14 20.79
N LEU A 23 26.45 -19.71 19.73
CA LEU A 23 25.10 -19.34 19.33
C LEU A 23 24.13 -19.95 20.34
N ASP A 24 23.54 -19.12 21.20
CA ASP A 24 22.51 -19.54 22.14
C ASP A 24 21.33 -20.17 21.37
N GLU A 25 20.78 -21.26 21.91
CA GLU A 25 19.59 -21.92 21.37
C GLU A 25 18.44 -20.91 21.21
N GLN A 26 18.26 -19.99 22.17
CA GLN A 26 17.25 -18.94 22.09
C GLN A 26 17.48 -18.03 20.88
N LEU A 27 18.73 -17.67 20.61
CA LEU A 27 19.09 -16.82 19.48
C LEU A 27 18.85 -17.54 18.14
N LEU A 28 19.14 -18.85 18.08
CA LEU A 28 18.82 -19.69 16.92
C LEU A 28 17.31 -19.69 16.63
N TRP A 29 16.48 -19.91 17.65
CA TRP A 29 15.02 -19.88 17.50
C TRP A 29 14.50 -18.52 17.04
N ILE A 30 15.05 -17.42 17.57
CA ILE A 30 14.73 -16.06 17.11
C ILE A 30 15.06 -15.90 15.63
N PHE A 31 16.23 -16.35 15.17
CA PHE A 31 16.61 -16.28 13.76
C PHE A 31 15.69 -17.09 12.86
N ILE A 32 15.35 -18.33 13.25
CA ILE A 32 14.40 -19.18 12.52
C ILE A 32 13.04 -18.47 12.43
N GLY A 33 12.55 -17.91 13.54
CA GLY A 33 11.31 -17.16 13.60
C GLY A 33 11.30 -15.96 12.66
N VAL A 34 12.37 -15.14 12.65
CA VAL A 34 12.50 -14.00 11.75
C VAL A 34 12.51 -14.44 10.29
N ILE A 35 13.28 -15.49 9.93
CA ILE A 35 13.31 -16.02 8.57
C ILE A 35 11.92 -16.51 8.15
N ALA A 36 11.21 -17.23 9.02
CA ALA A 36 9.86 -17.71 8.73
C ALA A 36 8.89 -16.55 8.48
N VAL A 37 8.85 -15.55 9.38
CA VAL A 37 7.97 -14.39 9.26
C VAL A 37 8.26 -13.58 7.99
N MET A 38 9.53 -13.36 7.67
CA MET A 38 9.92 -12.61 6.47
C MET A 38 9.54 -13.31 5.16
N ASN A 39 9.32 -14.63 5.18
CA ASN A 39 8.90 -15.42 4.02
C ASN A 39 7.38 -15.66 3.94
N ILE A 40 6.60 -15.30 4.95
CA ILE A 40 5.13 -15.40 4.92
C ILE A 40 4.53 -14.80 3.62
N PRO A 41 4.93 -13.61 3.15
CA PRO A 41 4.32 -13.04 1.95
C PRO A 41 4.59 -13.87 0.68
N SER A 42 5.79 -14.45 0.55
CA SER A 42 6.12 -15.35 -0.56
C SER A 42 5.21 -16.59 -0.53
N ILE A 43 4.98 -17.16 0.65
CA ILE A 43 4.06 -18.28 0.85
C ILE A 43 2.63 -17.87 0.46
N LEU A 44 2.18 -16.68 0.86
CA LEU A 44 0.84 -16.17 0.50
C LEU A 44 0.67 -16.00 -1.02
N ILE A 45 1.71 -15.55 -1.73
CA ILE A 45 1.70 -15.43 -3.19
C ILE A 45 1.61 -16.82 -3.84
N TYR A 46 2.37 -17.81 -3.35
CA TYR A 46 2.24 -19.21 -3.80
C TYR A 46 0.86 -19.79 -3.57
N LEU A 47 0.29 -19.59 -2.38
CA LEU A 47 -1.06 -20.03 -2.06
C LEU A 47 -2.08 -19.37 -2.98
N ASN A 48 -1.96 -18.06 -3.24
CA ASN A 48 -2.84 -17.37 -4.16
C ASN A 48 -2.73 -17.93 -5.59
N TYR A 49 -1.52 -18.19 -6.05
CA TYR A 49 -1.29 -18.85 -7.34
C TYR A 49 -2.03 -20.18 -7.39
N TYR A 50 -1.84 -21.06 -6.41
CA TYR A 50 -2.44 -22.39 -6.42
C TYR A 50 -3.97 -22.35 -6.38
N LEU A 51 -4.53 -21.47 -5.56
CA LEU A 51 -5.97 -21.37 -5.34
C LEU A 51 -6.71 -20.66 -6.48
N GLN A 52 -6.06 -19.71 -7.17
CA GLN A 52 -6.75 -18.78 -8.06
C GLN A 52 -6.12 -18.68 -9.44
N ASN A 53 -4.78 -18.61 -9.55
CA ASN A 53 -4.14 -18.39 -10.84
C ASN A 53 -3.77 -19.68 -11.58
N ARG A 54 -3.63 -20.82 -10.91
CA ARG A 54 -3.16 -22.09 -11.52
C ARG A 54 -4.02 -22.56 -12.69
N LYS A 55 -5.33 -22.28 -12.65
CA LYS A 55 -6.29 -22.59 -13.72
C LYS A 55 -6.57 -21.39 -14.63
N THR A 56 -5.78 -20.33 -14.50
CA THR A 56 -5.87 -19.14 -15.35
C THR A 56 -4.85 -19.26 -16.47
N LYS A 57 -5.24 -18.90 -17.69
CA LYS A 57 -4.33 -18.65 -18.80
C LYS A 57 -4.37 -17.18 -19.14
N PHE A 58 -3.20 -16.58 -19.31
CA PHE A 58 -3.05 -15.20 -19.73
C PHE A 58 -2.26 -15.18 -21.04
N THR A 59 -2.79 -14.54 -22.07
CA THR A 59 -2.07 -14.28 -23.30
C THR A 59 -2.17 -12.81 -23.67
N LEU A 60 -1.05 -12.26 -24.10
CA LEU A 60 -0.98 -10.91 -24.67
C LEU A 60 -0.61 -11.04 -26.14
N ASP A 61 -1.50 -10.57 -27.00
CA ASP A 61 -1.22 -10.40 -28.41
C ASP A 61 -0.69 -8.96 -28.61
N THR A 62 0.61 -8.85 -28.89
CA THR A 62 1.27 -7.56 -29.10
C THR A 62 0.94 -6.92 -30.44
N GLU A 63 0.59 -7.71 -31.45
CA GLU A 63 0.22 -7.21 -32.78
C GLU A 63 -1.20 -6.65 -32.77
N LEU A 64 -2.14 -7.42 -32.21
CA LEU A 64 -3.54 -7.04 -32.12
C LEU A 64 -3.85 -6.16 -30.89
N LYS A 65 -2.87 -5.94 -30.00
CA LYS A 65 -3.02 -5.17 -28.74
C LYS A 65 -4.18 -5.68 -27.88
N ARG A 66 -4.29 -7.01 -27.77
CA ARG A 66 -5.36 -7.70 -27.05
C ARG A 66 -4.82 -8.54 -25.93
N ILE A 67 -5.56 -8.52 -24.82
CA ILE A 67 -5.34 -9.38 -23.67
C ILE A 67 -6.43 -10.43 -23.66
N SER A 68 -6.07 -11.70 -23.59
CA SER A 68 -7.01 -12.79 -23.39
C SER A 68 -6.74 -13.47 -22.07
N ILE A 69 -7.79 -13.56 -21.24
CA ILE A 69 -7.73 -14.18 -19.92
C ILE A 69 -8.76 -15.30 -19.88
N THR A 70 -8.29 -16.53 -19.76
CA THR A 70 -9.12 -17.70 -19.53
C THR A 70 -9.07 -18.06 -18.05
N HIS A 71 -10.19 -17.96 -17.34
CA HIS A 71 -10.28 -18.35 -15.94
C HIS A 71 -11.39 -19.40 -15.77
N ASN A 72 -11.05 -20.56 -15.21
CA ASN A 72 -11.98 -21.68 -15.03
C ASN A 72 -12.75 -22.07 -16.31
N GLY A 73 -12.07 -22.03 -17.46
CA GLY A 73 -12.65 -22.38 -18.77
C GLY A 73 -13.40 -21.24 -19.46
N ILE A 74 -13.65 -20.12 -18.80
CA ILE A 74 -14.27 -18.94 -19.40
C ILE A 74 -13.18 -18.01 -19.93
N THR A 75 -13.19 -17.77 -21.24
CA THR A 75 -12.26 -16.85 -21.90
C THR A 75 -12.91 -15.49 -22.11
N LYS A 76 -12.26 -14.44 -21.63
CA LYS A 76 -12.60 -13.05 -21.92
C LYS A 76 -11.43 -12.38 -22.66
N GLN A 77 -11.76 -11.56 -23.64
CA GLN A 77 -10.79 -10.77 -24.40
C GLN A 77 -11.02 -9.29 -24.12
N TYR A 78 -9.93 -8.54 -24.07
CA TYR A 78 -9.91 -7.12 -23.78
C TYR A 78 -8.95 -6.40 -24.71
N GLY A 79 -9.33 -5.23 -25.19
CA GLY A 79 -8.43 -4.27 -25.83
C GLY A 79 -7.55 -3.56 -24.81
N ASN A 80 -6.38 -3.09 -25.25
CA ASN A 80 -5.51 -2.27 -24.40
C ASN A 80 -6.19 -0.97 -23.94
N ASP A 81 -7.10 -0.41 -24.74
CA ASP A 81 -7.89 0.77 -24.44
C ASP A 81 -8.99 0.52 -23.40
N GLU A 82 -9.33 -0.74 -23.12
CA GLU A 82 -10.28 -1.13 -22.09
C GLU A 82 -9.64 -1.25 -20.71
N ILE A 83 -8.32 -1.11 -20.61
CA ILE A 83 -7.58 -1.18 -19.36
C ILE A 83 -7.77 0.14 -18.60
N GLU A 84 -8.40 0.04 -17.42
CA GLU A 84 -8.57 1.16 -16.51
C GLU A 84 -7.34 1.33 -15.61
N LYS A 85 -6.80 0.21 -15.12
CA LYS A 85 -5.64 0.19 -14.22
C LYS A 85 -4.75 -1.01 -14.50
N SER A 86 -3.46 -0.75 -14.60
CA SER A 86 -2.41 -1.77 -14.62
C SER A 86 -1.35 -1.40 -13.60
N THR A 87 -1.15 -2.23 -12.58
CA THR A 87 -0.14 -1.97 -11.54
C THR A 87 0.62 -3.24 -11.15
N TYR A 88 1.94 -3.21 -11.23
CA TYR A 88 2.81 -4.26 -10.69
C TYR A 88 3.14 -3.95 -9.23
N HIS A 89 2.75 -4.86 -8.34
CA HIS A 89 3.02 -4.80 -6.91
C HIS A 89 4.21 -5.70 -6.61
N LEU A 90 5.35 -5.07 -6.33
CA LEU A 90 6.66 -5.71 -6.24
C LEU A 90 7.26 -5.48 -4.86
N ALA A 91 8.20 -6.34 -4.44
CA ALA A 91 8.97 -6.09 -3.23
C ALA A 91 9.86 -4.84 -3.37
N ILE A 92 10.19 -4.13 -2.28
CA ILE A 92 11.13 -2.98 -2.32
C ILE A 92 12.57 -3.39 -2.71
N TYR A 93 12.91 -4.66 -2.46
CA TYR A 93 14.21 -5.25 -2.80
C TYR A 93 14.24 -5.82 -4.22
N TYR A 94 13.17 -5.56 -4.98
CA TYR A 94 13.04 -5.94 -6.37
C TYR A 94 14.17 -5.37 -7.24
N LYS A 95 14.69 -6.23 -8.12
CA LYS A 95 15.72 -5.88 -9.10
C LYS A 95 15.06 -5.28 -10.33
N ASN A 96 15.01 -3.96 -10.43
CA ASN A 96 14.75 -3.32 -11.71
C ASN A 96 16.07 -3.23 -12.51
N ALA A 97 15.99 -3.33 -13.85
CA ALA A 97 17.16 -3.15 -14.73
C ALA A 97 17.84 -1.77 -14.54
N ILE A 98 17.09 -0.79 -14.05
CA ILE A 98 17.51 0.60 -13.79
C ILE A 98 18.12 0.78 -12.39
N ASP A 99 17.78 -0.09 -11.41
CA ASP A 99 18.05 0.11 -9.97
C ASP A 99 18.85 -1.07 -9.38
N ARG A 100 19.88 -1.51 -10.12
CA ARG A 100 20.77 -2.64 -9.74
C ARG A 100 21.79 -2.29 -8.65
N ALA A 101 21.99 -1.00 -8.35
CA ALA A 101 23.09 -0.54 -7.51
C ALA A 101 22.74 -0.55 -6.02
N GLY A 102 23.07 -1.64 -5.32
CA GLY A 102 23.27 -1.61 -3.86
C GLY A 102 22.17 -2.24 -2.99
N ARG A 103 21.09 -2.79 -3.56
CA ARG A 103 20.08 -3.53 -2.77
C ARG A 103 20.43 -5.01 -2.66
N MET A 104 20.40 -5.53 -1.44
CA MET A 104 20.59 -6.97 -1.20
C MET A 104 19.35 -7.74 -1.67
N PRO A 105 19.49 -8.72 -2.58
CA PRO A 105 18.36 -9.54 -2.99
C PRO A 105 17.86 -10.38 -1.81
N MET A 106 16.59 -10.23 -1.48
CA MET A 106 15.87 -11.08 -0.53
C MET A 106 15.02 -12.09 -1.29
N MET A 107 14.71 -13.26 -0.73
CA MET A 107 13.86 -14.27 -1.41
C MET A 107 12.51 -13.70 -1.85
N ILE A 108 11.95 -12.77 -1.07
CA ILE A 108 10.72 -12.05 -1.39
C ILE A 108 10.81 -11.15 -2.63
N SER A 109 12.02 -10.83 -3.10
CA SER A 109 12.26 -9.93 -4.23
C SER A 109 11.78 -10.51 -5.56
N ASP A 110 11.71 -11.83 -5.62
CA ASP A 110 11.28 -12.58 -6.80
C ASP A 110 9.77 -12.88 -6.78
N PHE A 111 9.03 -12.26 -5.84
CA PHE A 111 7.57 -12.40 -5.73
C PHE A 111 6.87 -11.06 -5.93
N GLY A 112 5.73 -11.13 -6.62
CA GLY A 112 4.90 -9.97 -6.92
C GLY A 112 3.56 -10.39 -7.51
N TYR A 113 2.68 -9.42 -7.67
CA TYR A 113 1.43 -9.61 -8.40
C TYR A 113 1.11 -8.40 -9.26
N TRP A 114 0.38 -8.67 -10.33
CA TRP A 114 -0.19 -7.69 -11.22
C TRP A 114 -1.66 -7.49 -10.88
N ASP A 115 -2.01 -6.27 -10.50
CA ASP A 115 -3.39 -5.79 -10.36
C ASP A 115 -3.82 -5.16 -11.69
N LEU A 116 -4.66 -5.88 -12.43
CA LEU A 116 -5.19 -5.48 -13.74
C LEU A 116 -6.71 -5.30 -13.64
N GLN A 117 -7.19 -4.09 -13.92
CA GLN A 117 -8.61 -3.73 -13.90
C GLN A 117 -9.01 -3.15 -15.26
N PHE A 118 -10.18 -3.58 -15.72
CA PHE A 118 -10.78 -3.14 -16.97
C PHE A 118 -11.96 -2.21 -16.71
N LYS A 119 -12.29 -1.35 -17.69
CA LYS A 119 -13.38 -0.36 -17.61
C LYS A 119 -14.75 -0.97 -17.35
N ASN A 120 -14.95 -2.24 -17.73
CA ASN A 120 -16.18 -2.98 -17.46
C ASN A 120 -16.30 -3.47 -16.00
N GLY A 121 -15.32 -3.19 -15.15
CA GLY A 121 -15.27 -3.60 -13.75
C GLY A 121 -14.59 -4.96 -13.51
N ASP A 122 -14.22 -5.71 -14.56
CA ASP A 122 -13.46 -6.94 -14.39
C ASP A 122 -12.08 -6.63 -13.82
N ARG A 123 -11.66 -7.41 -12.81
CA ARG A 123 -10.39 -7.21 -12.12
C ARG A 123 -9.69 -8.53 -11.82
N TYR A 124 -8.41 -8.57 -12.14
CA TYR A 124 -7.58 -9.76 -12.03
C TYR A 124 -6.34 -9.46 -11.19
N TYR A 125 -6.07 -10.36 -10.24
CA TYR A 125 -4.84 -10.38 -9.46
C TYR A 125 -4.01 -11.57 -9.95
N MET A 126 -2.97 -11.28 -10.71
CA MET A 126 -2.12 -12.30 -11.33
C MET A 126 -0.76 -12.30 -10.66
N THR A 127 -0.43 -13.39 -9.98
CA THR A 127 0.90 -13.60 -9.42
C THR A 127 1.96 -13.71 -10.52
N ASN A 128 3.20 -13.31 -10.21
CA ASN A 128 4.32 -13.44 -11.14
C ASN A 128 4.69 -14.90 -11.47
N ILE A 129 4.15 -15.86 -10.73
CA ILE A 129 4.28 -17.30 -10.99
C ILE A 129 3.48 -17.69 -12.24
N LEU A 130 2.31 -17.05 -12.46
CA LEU A 130 1.51 -17.27 -13.67
C LEU A 130 2.25 -16.75 -14.91
N HIS A 131 2.81 -15.55 -14.79
CA HIS A 131 3.60 -14.94 -15.86
C HIS A 131 4.67 -14.04 -15.27
N ASN A 132 5.91 -14.22 -15.72
CA ASN A 132 7.02 -13.42 -15.23
C ASN A 132 6.94 -11.99 -15.79
N PHE A 133 6.57 -11.04 -14.93
CA PHE A 133 6.64 -9.60 -15.21
C PHE A 133 7.67 -8.88 -14.32
N ILE A 134 8.47 -9.66 -13.55
CA ILE A 134 9.40 -9.14 -12.54
C ILE A 134 10.74 -8.72 -13.16
N HIS A 135 11.09 -9.21 -14.35
CA HIS A 135 12.35 -8.82 -14.99
C HIS A 135 12.14 -8.27 -16.39
N ASP A 136 10.88 -8.17 -16.81
CA ASP A 136 10.48 -7.79 -18.15
C ASP A 136 10.05 -6.33 -18.20
N THR A 137 10.13 -5.75 -19.40
CA THR A 137 9.44 -4.49 -19.69
C THR A 137 7.93 -4.64 -19.45
N PRO A 138 7.23 -3.57 -19.03
CA PRO A 138 5.78 -3.58 -18.91
C PRO A 138 5.11 -4.18 -20.14
N LYS A 139 4.27 -5.18 -19.90
CA LYS A 139 3.50 -5.83 -20.97
C LYS A 139 2.38 -4.93 -21.50
N VAL A 140 1.91 -4.00 -20.65
CA VAL A 140 0.85 -3.04 -20.96
C VAL A 140 1.38 -1.62 -20.80
N TYR A 141 1.03 -0.76 -21.75
CA TYR A 141 1.38 0.67 -21.72
C TYR A 141 0.82 1.34 -20.46
N ASN A 142 1.55 2.30 -19.89
CA ASN A 142 1.20 2.98 -18.64
C ASN A 142 1.05 2.09 -17.39
N THR A 143 1.63 0.88 -17.39
CA THR A 143 1.68 0.07 -16.16
C THR A 143 2.50 0.78 -15.10
N LYS A 144 1.89 0.97 -13.92
CA LYS A 144 2.55 1.60 -12.76
C LYS A 144 3.27 0.55 -11.92
N TYR A 145 4.34 0.99 -11.24
CA TYR A 145 5.06 0.16 -10.29
C TYR A 145 4.74 0.60 -8.86
N ARG A 146 4.38 -0.35 -8.00
CA ARG A 146 4.16 -0.12 -6.56
C ARG A 146 5.06 -1.04 -5.76
N PHE A 147 6.11 -0.46 -5.19
CA PHE A 147 7.03 -1.17 -4.29
C PHE A 147 6.43 -1.30 -2.90
N ARG A 148 6.50 -2.50 -2.33
CA ARG A 148 6.00 -2.85 -1.00
C ARG A 148 7.06 -3.61 -0.23
N PHE A 149 7.12 -3.40 1.07
CA PHE A 149 7.99 -4.23 1.91
C PHE A 149 7.62 -5.71 1.77
N PHE A 150 6.31 -5.98 1.74
CA PHE A 150 5.73 -7.30 1.51
C PHE A 150 4.69 -7.23 0.38
N PRO A 151 4.93 -7.87 -0.78
CA PRO A 151 3.96 -7.94 -1.86
C PRO A 151 2.96 -9.06 -1.55
N PHE A 152 1.79 -8.70 -1.00
CA PHE A 152 0.66 -9.61 -0.84
C PHE A 152 -0.61 -9.03 -1.46
N ILE A 153 -1.47 -9.93 -1.96
CA ILE A 153 -2.71 -9.55 -2.64
C ILE A 153 -3.75 -9.21 -1.58
N ILE A 154 -4.17 -7.95 -1.55
CA ILE A 154 -5.31 -7.51 -0.77
C ILE A 154 -6.48 -7.39 -1.74
N LYS A 155 -7.38 -8.39 -1.70
CA LYS A 155 -8.59 -8.40 -2.53
C LYS A 155 -9.72 -7.54 -1.98
N ALA A 156 -9.56 -7.02 -0.76
CA ALA A 156 -10.51 -6.09 -0.18
C ALA A 156 -10.59 -4.86 -1.08
N ASP A 157 -11.60 -4.85 -1.94
CA ASP A 157 -11.97 -3.67 -2.69
C ASP A 157 -12.59 -2.70 -1.67
N PRO A 158 -12.03 -1.50 -1.48
CA PRO A 158 -12.59 -0.52 -0.57
C PRO A 158 -13.84 0.16 -1.16
N LYS A 159 -14.59 -0.49 -2.06
CA LYS A 159 -15.95 -0.03 -2.33
C LYS A 159 -16.81 -0.07 -1.04
N GLU A 160 -16.38 -0.84 -0.03
CA GLU A 160 -16.93 -0.78 1.34
C GLU A 160 -15.88 -0.73 2.48
N ALA A 161 -14.63 -0.33 2.21
CA ALA A 161 -13.69 -0.11 3.32
C ALA A 161 -13.96 1.25 3.94
N LEU A 162 -14.95 1.30 4.85
CA LEU A 162 -15.23 2.36 5.82
C LEU A 162 -15.25 3.78 5.25
N LYS A 163 -16.39 4.47 5.33
CA LYS A 163 -16.38 5.93 5.48
C LYS A 163 -15.49 6.28 6.68
N LEU A 164 -14.19 6.46 6.46
CA LEU A 164 -13.38 7.36 7.24
C LEU A 164 -14.12 8.68 7.13
N LYS A 165 -14.81 9.08 8.20
CA LYS A 165 -15.23 10.48 8.37
C LYS A 165 -13.97 11.27 8.08
N GLU A 166 -13.98 12.01 6.97
CA GLU A 166 -12.96 13.02 6.73
C GLU A 166 -12.81 13.78 8.04
N GLN A 167 -11.67 13.66 8.72
CA GLN A 167 -11.19 14.80 9.46
C GLN A 167 -10.78 15.81 8.39
N ARG A 168 -11.79 16.41 7.76
CA ARG A 168 -11.64 17.64 7.00
C ARG A 168 -10.99 18.59 8.00
N GLU A 169 -9.88 19.20 7.61
CA GLU A 169 -9.34 20.31 8.41
C GLU A 169 -10.51 21.25 8.70
N LYS A 170 -10.82 21.42 9.98
CA LYS A 170 -11.93 22.29 10.38
C LYS A 170 -11.70 23.64 9.72
N THR A 171 -12.73 24.13 9.03
CA THR A 171 -12.66 25.48 8.45
C THR A 171 -12.33 26.48 9.56
N GLN A 172 -11.69 27.60 9.22
CA GLN A 172 -11.37 28.64 10.21
C GLN A 172 -12.61 29.03 11.04
N THR A 173 -13.79 29.11 10.40
CA THR A 173 -15.08 29.33 11.05
C THR A 173 -15.40 28.25 12.09
N GLU A 174 -15.24 26.97 11.77
CA GLU A 174 -15.47 25.87 12.72
C GLU A 174 -14.46 25.84 13.88
N LYS A 175 -13.22 26.29 13.64
CA LYS A 175 -12.22 26.48 14.70
C LYS A 175 -12.67 27.59 15.66
N PHE A 176 -13.13 28.72 15.14
CA PHE A 176 -13.68 29.82 15.95
C PHE A 176 -14.97 29.44 16.67
N VAL A 177 -15.87 28.68 16.05
CA VAL A 177 -17.10 28.17 16.72
C VAL A 177 -16.72 27.32 17.94
N LYS A 178 -15.68 26.49 17.84
CA LYS A 178 -15.20 25.71 18.99
C LYS A 178 -14.57 26.62 20.06
N GLN A 179 -13.76 27.60 19.68
CA GLN A 179 -13.11 28.52 20.60
C GLN A 179 -14.11 29.42 21.34
N PHE A 180 -15.18 29.85 20.66
CA PHE A 180 -16.19 30.76 21.20
C PHE A 180 -17.34 30.06 21.90
N LYS A 181 -17.34 28.72 21.95
CA LYS A 181 -18.40 27.91 22.57
C LYS A 181 -18.73 28.33 24.00
N ASN A 182 -17.73 28.81 24.76
CA ASN A 182 -17.87 29.20 26.16
C ASN A 182 -18.01 30.72 26.37
N LYS A 183 -18.10 31.52 25.29
CA LYS A 183 -18.32 32.98 25.41
C LYS A 183 -19.79 33.29 25.73
N THR A 184 -20.00 34.38 26.47
CA THR A 184 -21.34 34.90 26.80
C THR A 184 -21.95 35.63 25.61
N ASP A 185 -23.26 35.84 25.63
CA ASP A 185 -23.97 36.48 24.52
C ASP A 185 -23.56 37.94 24.35
N THR A 186 -23.23 38.62 25.45
CA THR A 186 -22.66 39.97 25.43
C THR A 186 -21.32 40.02 24.69
N GLN A 187 -20.44 39.05 24.93
CA GLN A 187 -19.14 38.95 24.26
C GLN A 187 -19.26 38.57 22.79
N LEU A 188 -20.22 37.70 22.43
CA LEU A 188 -20.48 37.34 21.03
C LEU A 188 -21.08 38.53 20.25
N ASN A 189 -21.98 39.29 20.87
CA ASN A 189 -22.54 40.50 20.26
C ASN A 189 -21.51 41.62 20.10
N GLU A 190 -20.52 41.72 20.98
CA GLU A 190 -19.41 42.67 20.84
C GLU A 190 -18.56 42.36 19.60
N ILE A 191 -18.32 41.08 19.32
CA ILE A 191 -17.61 40.64 18.11
C ILE A 191 -18.42 41.00 16.85
N LEU A 192 -19.75 40.86 16.89
CA LEU A 192 -20.65 41.27 15.80
C LEU A 192 -20.80 42.79 15.66
N LYS A 193 -20.59 43.58 16.71
CA LYS A 193 -20.63 45.05 16.60
C LYS A 193 -19.32 45.63 16.07
N ASN A 194 -18.21 44.92 16.28
CA ASN A 194 -16.88 45.33 15.87
C ASN A 194 -16.36 44.51 14.68
N GLU A 195 -17.22 44.14 13.71
CA GLU A 195 -16.89 43.19 12.63
C GLU A 195 -15.63 43.57 11.84
N ARG A 196 -15.32 44.86 11.70
CA ARG A 196 -14.11 45.37 11.00
C ARG A 196 -12.79 45.03 11.69
N LYS A 197 -12.80 44.72 13.00
CA LYS A 197 -11.60 44.39 13.80
C LYS A 197 -11.31 42.88 13.85
N TYR A 198 -12.22 42.04 13.37
CA TYR A 198 -12.13 40.59 13.46
C TYR A 198 -12.11 39.94 12.08
N GLN A 199 -11.58 38.72 12.02
CA GLN A 199 -11.65 37.91 10.80
C GLN A 199 -13.10 37.58 10.47
N ARG A 200 -13.43 37.55 9.18
CA ARG A 200 -14.79 37.32 8.68
C ARG A 200 -15.37 36.00 9.22
N GLU A 201 -14.53 34.97 9.30
CA GLU A 201 -14.84 33.64 9.80
C GLU A 201 -15.13 33.62 11.31
N ALA A 202 -14.49 34.52 12.08
CA ALA A 202 -14.77 34.68 13.51
C ALA A 202 -16.12 35.39 13.75
N VAL A 203 -16.45 36.38 12.91
CA VAL A 203 -17.75 37.08 12.94
C VAL A 203 -18.88 36.11 12.57
N GLU A 204 -18.68 35.28 11.54
CA GLU A 204 -19.65 34.26 11.14
C GLU A 204 -19.85 33.18 12.21
N ALA A 205 -18.76 32.75 12.86
CA ALA A 205 -18.83 31.83 14.00
C ALA A 205 -19.66 32.38 15.18
N ALA A 206 -19.51 33.67 15.51
CA ALA A 206 -20.29 34.33 16.55
C ALA A 206 -21.79 34.38 16.21
N ARG A 207 -22.13 34.66 14.94
CA ARG A 207 -23.52 34.66 14.44
C ARG A 207 -24.16 33.28 14.54
N ILE A 208 -23.43 32.23 14.16
CA ILE A 208 -23.90 30.83 14.26
C ILE A 208 -24.18 30.44 15.72
N LEU A 209 -23.32 30.82 16.66
CA LEU A 209 -23.50 30.47 18.07
C LEU A 209 -24.67 31.21 18.72
N LEU A 210 -24.85 32.51 18.45
CA LEU A 210 -26.01 33.26 18.93
C LEU A 210 -27.32 32.72 18.33
N GLY A 211 -27.32 32.41 17.04
CA GLY A 211 -28.47 31.79 16.37
C GLY A 211 -28.87 30.44 16.97
N LYS A 212 -27.92 29.67 17.49
CA LYS A 212 -28.21 28.39 18.17
C LYS A 212 -28.68 28.55 19.61
N LYS A 213 -28.25 29.59 20.31
CA LYS A 213 -28.70 29.87 21.69
C LYS A 213 -30.11 30.44 21.74
N ASN A 214 -30.53 31.19 20.72
CA ASN A 214 -31.89 31.74 20.63
C ASN A 214 -32.96 30.72 20.16
N VAL A 215 -32.54 29.49 19.81
CA VAL A 215 -33.43 28.39 19.34
C VAL A 215 -33.43 27.23 20.36
N GLY A 216 -33.09 27.54 21.61
CA GLY A 216 -33.21 26.66 22.78
C GLY A 216 -34.19 27.23 23.78
#